data_AF-A0A453M4C0-F1
#
_entry.id   AF-A0A453M4C0-F1
#
_cell.length_a   1.000
_cell.length_b   1.000
_cell.length_c   1.000
_cell.angle_alpha   90.00
_cell.angle_beta   90.00
_cell.angle_gamma   90.00
#
_symmetry.space_group_name_H-M   'P 1'
#
loop_
_entity.id
_entity.type
_entity.pdbx_description
1 polymer ?
#
loop_
_entity_poly.entity_id
_entity_poly.type
_entity_poly.pdbx_seq_one_letter_code
_entity_poly.pdbx_strand_id
1 'polypeptide(L)'
;MLPDGGGDDEERWLAEGIAGVQQNAFYMHRALDSNNLKDALKYSAQMLSELRTSRLSPHKYYELYMRAFDEMRKLEMFFREETRRGSCSVVDLYELVQHAGNVLPRLYLLCTVGSVYIKSKEAPAKDVLKDLVEMCRGIQHPLRGLFLRSYLSQISRDKLPDIGSEYEG
;
A
#
# COMPACT_ATOMS: atom_id res chain seq x y z
N MET A 1 -7.39 36.35 21.97
CA MET A 1 -6.75 35.52 20.94
C MET A 1 -6.24 34.26 21.61
N LEU A 2 -6.81 33.10 21.29
CA LEU A 2 -6.26 31.81 21.73
C LEU A 2 -4.96 31.58 20.95
N PRO A 3 -3.92 30.99 21.57
CA PRO A 3 -2.66 30.76 20.89
C PRO A 3 -2.85 29.73 19.77
N ASP A 4 -2.28 30.02 18.61
CA ASP A 4 -2.29 29.25 17.37
C ASP A 4 -1.43 27.95 17.45
N GLY A 5 -1.41 27.31 18.62
CA GLY A 5 -0.50 26.17 18.90
C GLY A 5 -0.85 24.87 18.18
N GLY A 6 -2.04 24.79 17.56
CA GLY A 6 -2.47 23.59 16.84
C GLY A 6 -1.79 23.41 15.47
N GLY A 7 -1.39 24.50 14.82
CA GLY A 7 -0.74 24.45 13.50
C GLY A 7 0.71 23.96 13.57
N ASP A 8 1.47 24.48 14.53
CA ASP A 8 2.88 24.11 14.72
C ASP A 8 3.05 22.64 15.14
N ASP A 9 2.17 22.14 16.00
CA ASP A 9 2.16 20.73 16.42
C ASP A 9 1.81 19.79 15.25
N GLU A 10 0.86 20.18 14.39
CA GLU A 10 0.47 19.39 13.23
C GLU A 10 1.59 19.32 12.18
N GLU A 11 2.26 20.45 11.92
CA GLU A 11 3.43 20.49 11.02
C GLU A 11 4.56 19.61 11.55
N ARG A 12 4.80 19.63 12.86
CA ARG A 12 5.77 18.75 13.50
C ARG A 12 5.40 17.28 13.33
N TRP A 13 4.15 16.88 13.59
CA TRP A 13 3.73 15.48 13.42
C TRP A 13 3.81 15.03 11.95
N LEU A 14 3.53 15.94 11.02
CA LEU A 14 3.70 15.67 9.60
C LEU A 14 5.17 15.41 9.26
N ALA A 15 6.07 16.28 9.72
CA ALA A 15 7.50 16.14 9.49
C ALA A 15 8.04 14.82 10.08
N GLU A 16 7.61 14.46 11.29
CA GLU A 16 7.94 13.17 11.93
C GLU A 16 7.45 11.98 11.09
N GLY A 17 6.19 12.01 10.61
CA GLY A 17 5.64 10.94 9.77
C GLY A 17 6.34 10.84 8.40
N ILE A 18 6.66 11.97 7.77
CA ILE A 18 7.41 12.01 6.51
C ILE A 18 8.81 11.43 6.70
N ALA A 19 9.49 11.80 7.79
CA ALA A 19 10.80 11.26 8.12
C ALA A 19 10.73 9.74 8.34
N GLY A 20 9.69 9.25 9.03
CA GLY A 20 9.43 7.82 9.20
C GLY A 20 9.21 7.09 7.87
N VAL A 21 8.47 7.69 6.94
CA VAL A 21 8.29 7.15 5.58
C VAL A 21 9.63 7.08 4.84
N GLN A 22 10.38 8.19 4.81
CA GLN A 22 11.66 8.27 4.10
C GLN A 22 12.71 7.28 4.66
N GLN A 23 12.80 7.18 5.99
CA GLN A 23 13.75 6.29 6.65
C GLN A 23 13.47 4.82 6.31
N ASN A 24 12.20 4.41 6.34
CA ASN A 24 11.83 3.03 6.02
C ASN A 24 11.90 2.77 4.51
N ALA A 25 11.55 3.74 3.67
CA ALA A 25 11.69 3.64 2.21
C ALA A 25 13.16 3.44 1.80
N PHE A 26 14.10 4.13 2.44
CA PHE A 26 15.53 3.92 2.21
C PHE A 26 15.96 2.46 2.46
N TYR A 27 15.56 1.89 3.60
CA TYR A 27 15.88 0.50 3.91
C TYR A 27 15.12 -0.49 3.00
N MET A 28 13.88 -0.17 2.65
CA MET A 28 13.12 -0.92 1.66
C MET A 28 13.89 -0.98 0.34
N HIS A 29 14.30 0.15 -0.23
CA HIS A 29 15.07 0.19 -1.48
C HIS A 29 16.34 -0.65 -1.44
N ARG A 30 17.12 -0.54 -0.36
CA ARG A 30 18.31 -1.39 -0.20
C ARG A 30 17.98 -2.89 -0.18
N ALA A 31 16.84 -3.27 0.40
CA ALA A 31 16.35 -4.64 0.37
C ALA A 31 15.90 -5.05 -1.05
N LEU A 32 15.23 -4.16 -1.79
CA LEU A 32 14.85 -4.39 -3.19
C LEU A 32 16.09 -4.62 -4.07
N ASP A 33 17.12 -3.78 -3.94
CA ASP A 33 18.38 -3.89 -4.70
C ASP A 33 19.12 -5.20 -4.42
N SER A 34 18.94 -5.74 -3.21
CA SER A 34 19.54 -7.01 -2.79
C SER A 34 18.62 -8.23 -3.03
N ASN A 35 17.46 -8.06 -3.67
CA ASN A 35 16.39 -9.06 -3.82
C ASN A 35 15.99 -9.74 -2.50
N ASN A 36 16.02 -8.99 -1.38
CA ASN A 36 15.64 -9.49 -0.07
C ASN A 36 14.16 -9.17 0.21
N LEU A 37 13.28 -10.08 -0.24
CA LEU A 37 11.83 -9.94 -0.12
C LEU A 37 11.37 -9.76 1.34
N LYS A 38 11.96 -10.50 2.28
CA LYS A 38 11.58 -10.46 3.70
C LYS A 38 11.80 -9.07 4.29
N ASP A 39 12.97 -8.48 4.07
CA ASP A 39 13.27 -7.15 4.57
C ASP A 39 12.48 -6.07 3.80
N ALA A 40 12.28 -6.23 2.49
CA ALA A 40 11.43 -5.34 1.71
C ALA A 40 9.99 -5.27 2.27
N LEU A 41 9.40 -6.42 2.62
CA LEU A 41 8.08 -6.49 3.25
C LEU A 41 8.05 -5.91 4.66
N LYS A 42 9.09 -6.17 5.45
CA LYS A 42 9.22 -5.59 6.80
C LYS A 42 9.26 -4.06 6.76
N TYR A 43 10.14 -3.49 5.93
CA TYR A 43 10.31 -2.04 5.86
C TYR A 43 9.13 -1.35 5.19
N SER A 44 8.49 -1.95 4.19
CA SER A 44 7.25 -1.42 3.62
C SER A 44 6.09 -1.41 4.63
N ALA A 45 5.93 -2.47 5.44
CA ALA A 45 4.94 -2.50 6.51
C ALA A 45 5.21 -1.45 7.61
N GLN A 46 6.48 -1.20 7.93
CA GLN A 46 6.89 -0.14 8.86
C GLN A 46 6.62 1.25 8.29
N MET A 47 6.98 1.50 7.03
CA MET A 47 6.67 2.74 6.31
C MET A 47 5.16 3.04 6.30
N LEU A 48 4.34 2.03 5.96
CA LEU A 48 2.88 2.16 5.93
C LEU A 48 2.26 2.33 7.32
N SER A 49 3.00 2.02 8.39
CA SER A 49 2.51 2.23 9.76
C SER A 49 2.38 3.71 10.10
N GLU A 50 3.08 4.61 9.41
CA GLU A 50 2.93 6.07 9.58
C GLU A 50 1.52 6.56 9.21
N LEU A 51 0.86 5.89 8.26
CA LEU A 51 -0.53 6.18 7.85
C LEU A 51 -1.56 5.83 8.94
N ARG A 52 -1.14 5.20 10.04
CA ARG A 52 -2.01 4.91 11.18
C ARG A 52 -2.20 6.10 12.12
N THR A 53 -1.61 7.26 11.83
CA THR A 53 -1.84 8.47 12.64
C THR A 53 -3.29 8.94 12.57
N SER A 54 -3.79 9.50 13.67
CA SER A 54 -5.08 10.24 13.77
C SER A 54 -4.85 11.73 14.04
N ARG A 55 -3.59 12.18 14.07
CA ARG A 55 -3.23 13.53 14.52
C ARG A 55 -3.21 14.58 13.43
N LEU A 56 -3.33 14.16 12.17
CA LEU A 56 -3.24 15.03 11.01
C LEU A 56 -4.63 15.37 10.47
N SER A 57 -4.80 16.63 10.10
CA SER A 57 -5.89 17.13 9.28
C SER A 57 -5.90 16.40 7.92
N PRO A 58 -7.04 16.38 7.22
CA PRO A 58 -7.13 15.70 5.92
C PRO A 58 -6.10 16.20 4.90
N HIS A 59 -5.75 17.48 4.93
CA HIS A 59 -4.77 18.07 4.03
C HIS A 59 -3.36 17.52 4.32
N LYS A 60 -2.93 17.56 5.58
CA LYS A 60 -1.59 17.05 5.96
C LYS A 60 -1.50 15.53 5.86
N TYR A 61 -2.58 14.81 6.16
CA TYR A 61 -2.63 13.37 5.93
C TYR A 61 -2.47 13.03 4.45
N TYR A 62 -3.07 13.82 3.54
CA TYR A 62 -2.87 13.64 2.10
C TYR A 62 -1.41 13.80 1.70
N GLU A 63 -0.71 14.80 2.23
CA GLU A 63 0.72 14.99 1.98
C GLU A 63 1.54 13.76 2.40
N LEU A 64 1.31 13.25 3.62
CA LEU A 64 1.96 12.02 4.12
C LEU A 64 1.61 10.80 3.25
N TYR A 65 0.34 10.66 2.88
CA TYR A 65 -0.15 9.59 2.01
C TYR A 65 0.56 9.61 0.66
N MET A 66 0.73 10.77 0.03
CA MET A 66 1.40 10.87 -1.26
C MET A 66 2.86 10.41 -1.21
N ARG A 67 3.58 10.69 -0.11
CA ARG A 67 4.94 10.17 0.09
C ARG A 67 4.96 8.66 0.16
N ALA A 68 4.07 8.04 0.94
CA ALA A 68 4.00 6.58 1.02
C ALA A 68 3.55 5.97 -0.32
N PHE A 69 2.62 6.61 -1.02
CA PHE A 69 2.06 6.16 -2.29
C PHE A 69 3.11 6.01 -3.39
N ASP A 70 4.01 6.99 -3.53
CA ASP A 70 5.09 6.93 -4.53
C ASP A 70 6.05 5.75 -4.27
N GLU A 71 6.30 5.44 -3.00
CA GLU A 71 7.13 4.30 -2.60
C GLU A 71 6.46 2.96 -2.88
N MET A 72 5.14 2.86 -2.66
CA MET A 72 4.36 1.66 -2.95
C MET A 72 4.35 1.30 -4.45
N ARG A 73 4.46 2.29 -5.35
CA ARG A 73 4.59 2.02 -6.80
C ARG A 73 5.89 1.30 -7.14
N LYS A 74 7.00 1.66 -6.48
CA LYS A 74 8.28 0.97 -6.64
C LYS A 74 8.21 -0.46 -6.12
N LEU A 75 7.51 -0.67 -5.00
CA LEU A 75 7.26 -1.99 -4.45
C LEU A 75 6.41 -2.88 -5.38
N GLU A 76 5.36 -2.34 -6.02
CA GLU A 76 4.56 -3.07 -7.03
C GLU A 76 5.45 -3.55 -8.19
N MET A 77 6.33 -2.69 -8.70
CA MET A 77 7.24 -3.04 -9.79
C MET A 77 8.20 -4.18 -9.39
N PHE A 78 8.70 -4.16 -8.15
CA PHE A 78 9.55 -5.21 -7.62
C PHE A 78 8.80 -6.55 -7.51
N PHE A 79 7.60 -6.56 -6.91
CA PHE A 79 6.81 -7.78 -6.80
C PHE A 79 6.50 -8.40 -8.17
N ARG A 80 6.14 -7.56 -9.16
CA ARG A 80 5.92 -8.02 -10.52
C ARG A 80 7.17 -8.67 -11.12
N GLU A 81 8.35 -8.12 -10.85
CA GLU A 81 9.60 -8.68 -11.35
C GLU A 81 9.96 -10.01 -10.67
N GLU A 82 9.79 -10.11 -9.35
CA GLU A 82 10.07 -11.34 -8.61
C GLU A 82 9.14 -12.49 -9.01
N THR A 83 7.85 -12.20 -9.23
CA THR A 83 6.91 -13.17 -9.78
C THR A 83 7.29 -13.57 -11.21
N ARG A 84 7.67 -12.62 -12.07
CA ARG A 84 8.09 -12.90 -13.45
C ARG A 84 9.35 -13.77 -13.52
N ARG A 85 10.28 -13.61 -12.58
CA ARG A 85 11.50 -14.43 -12.46
C ARG A 85 11.23 -15.83 -11.91
N GLY A 86 10.04 -16.07 -11.34
CA GLY A 86 9.70 -17.31 -10.65
C GLY A 86 10.38 -17.46 -9.28
N SER A 87 10.91 -16.37 -8.71
CA SER A 87 11.60 -16.39 -7.41
C SER A 87 10.63 -16.51 -6.23
N CYS A 88 9.39 -16.05 -6.41
CA CYS A 88 8.29 -16.21 -5.47
C CYS A 88 6.97 -16.29 -6.26
N SER A 89 6.14 -17.28 -5.96
CA SER A 89 4.82 -17.37 -6.60
C SER A 89 3.94 -16.20 -6.12
N VAL A 90 3.05 -15.72 -6.99
CA VAL A 90 2.16 -14.61 -6.62
C VAL A 90 1.15 -15.02 -5.55
N VAL A 91 0.78 -16.31 -5.52
CA VAL A 91 -0.07 -16.90 -4.49
C VAL A 91 0.61 -16.83 -3.12
N ASP A 92 1.85 -17.31 -3.02
CA ASP A 92 2.62 -17.26 -1.78
C ASP A 92 2.83 -15.81 -1.33
N LEU A 93 3.08 -14.90 -2.27
CA LEU A 93 3.22 -13.49 -1.97
C LEU A 93 1.91 -12.88 -1.43
N TYR A 94 0.75 -13.27 -2.00
CA TYR A 94 -0.58 -12.83 -1.57
C TYR A 94 -0.91 -13.33 -0.15
N GLU A 95 -0.48 -14.53 0.21
CA GLU A 95 -0.58 -15.06 1.58
C GLU A 95 0.40 -14.37 2.53
N LEU A 96 1.65 -14.22 2.11
CA LEU A 96 2.75 -13.70 2.94
C LEU A 96 2.45 -12.29 3.46
N VAL A 97 1.90 -11.41 2.62
CA VAL A 97 1.55 -10.03 3.03
C VAL A 97 0.44 -9.97 4.08
N GLN A 98 -0.40 -11.01 4.18
CA GLN A 98 -1.47 -11.08 5.17
C GLN A 98 -0.95 -11.31 6.59
N HIS A 99 0.29 -11.78 6.75
CA HIS A 99 0.93 -11.90 8.06
C HIS A 99 1.35 -10.57 8.69
N ALA A 100 1.26 -9.45 7.97
CA ALA A 100 1.49 -8.13 8.56
C ALA A 100 0.53 -7.89 9.73
N GLY A 101 1.05 -7.64 10.94
CA GLY A 101 0.24 -7.60 12.17
C GLY A 101 -0.81 -6.48 12.20
N ASN A 102 -0.50 -5.32 11.64
CA ASN A 102 -1.43 -4.19 11.59
C ASN A 102 -2.30 -4.23 10.32
N VAL A 103 -3.62 -4.10 10.49
CA VAL A 103 -4.60 -4.21 9.40
C VAL A 103 -4.39 -3.17 8.29
N LEU A 104 -3.99 -1.93 8.61
CA LEU A 104 -3.83 -0.89 7.60
C LEU A 104 -2.63 -1.17 6.68
N PRO A 105 -1.38 -1.34 7.17
CA PRO A 105 -0.27 -1.80 6.34
C PRO A 105 -0.57 -3.08 5.56
N ARG A 106 -1.23 -4.06 6.22
CA ARG A 106 -1.63 -5.32 5.58
C ARG A 106 -2.47 -5.08 4.33
N LEU A 107 -3.50 -4.24 4.41
CA LEU A 107 -4.41 -4.03 3.28
C LEU A 107 -3.77 -3.22 2.15
N TYR A 108 -2.88 -2.27 2.45
CA TYR A 108 -2.08 -1.61 1.41
C TYR A 108 -1.20 -2.61 0.66
N LEU A 109 -0.45 -3.45 1.38
CA LEU A 109 0.37 -4.51 0.77
C LEU A 109 -0.48 -5.52 -0.01
N LEU A 110 -1.62 -5.93 0.54
CA LEU A 110 -2.56 -6.85 -0.11
C LEU A 110 -3.09 -6.26 -1.42
N CYS A 111 -3.45 -4.97 -1.45
CA CYS A 111 -3.85 -4.29 -2.69
C CYS A 111 -2.69 -4.22 -3.70
N THR A 112 -1.45 -3.98 -3.24
CA THR A 112 -0.26 -3.97 -4.09
C THR A 112 0.00 -5.32 -4.73
N VAL A 113 -0.03 -6.40 -3.95
CA VAL A 113 0.15 -7.76 -4.47
C VAL A 113 -1.03 -8.19 -5.32
N GLY A 114 -2.25 -7.83 -4.94
CA GLY A 114 -3.46 -8.11 -5.73
C GLY A 114 -3.39 -7.49 -7.14
N SER A 115 -2.81 -6.29 -7.28
CA SER A 115 -2.51 -5.70 -8.60
C SER A 115 -1.59 -6.58 -9.44
N VAL A 116 -0.55 -7.16 -8.84
CA VAL A 116 0.37 -8.09 -9.50
C VAL A 116 -0.31 -9.43 -9.80
N TYR A 117 -1.15 -9.91 -8.89
CA TYR A 117 -1.90 -11.16 -9.05
C TYR A 117 -2.85 -11.10 -10.24
N ILE A 118 -3.60 -10.01 -10.39
CA ILE A 118 -4.45 -9.81 -11.57
C ILE A 118 -3.61 -9.81 -12.86
N LYS A 119 -2.48 -9.09 -12.86
CA LYS A 119 -1.56 -9.03 -14.01
C LYS A 119 -0.89 -10.37 -14.35
N SER A 120 -0.71 -11.25 -13.38
CA SER A 120 -0.16 -12.60 -13.59
C SER A 120 -1.11 -13.53 -14.34
N LYS A 121 -2.42 -13.22 -14.36
CA LYS A 121 -3.51 -14.05 -14.91
C LYS A 121 -3.64 -15.42 -14.25
N GLU A 122 -3.05 -15.62 -13.07
CA GLU A 122 -3.20 -16.85 -12.28
C GLU A 122 -4.55 -16.92 -11.54
N ALA A 123 -5.26 -15.80 -11.41
CA ALA A 123 -6.63 -15.74 -10.87
C ALA A 123 -7.50 -14.74 -11.66
N PRO A 124 -8.82 -14.97 -11.75
CA PRO A 124 -9.74 -14.02 -12.37
C PRO A 124 -9.69 -12.66 -11.68
N ALA A 125 -9.62 -11.59 -12.48
CA ALA A 125 -9.54 -10.22 -11.95
C ALA A 125 -10.72 -9.89 -11.04
N LYS A 126 -11.92 -10.35 -11.42
CA LYS A 126 -13.14 -10.20 -10.63
C LYS A 126 -13.06 -10.79 -9.23
N ASP A 127 -12.47 -11.97 -9.08
CA ASP A 127 -12.39 -12.65 -7.78
C ASP A 127 -11.40 -11.95 -6.85
N VAL A 128 -10.23 -11.58 -7.38
CA VAL A 128 -9.23 -10.81 -6.61
C VAL A 128 -9.79 -9.44 -6.22
N LEU A 129 -10.40 -8.71 -7.15
CA LEU A 129 -10.97 -7.39 -6.86
C LEU A 129 -12.11 -7.47 -5.84
N LYS A 130 -12.96 -8.52 -5.92
CA LYS A 130 -14.03 -8.73 -4.95
C LYS A 130 -13.47 -8.99 -3.55
N ASP A 131 -12.46 -9.85 -3.43
CA ASP A 131 -11.78 -10.11 -2.16
C ASP A 131 -11.18 -8.81 -1.58
N LEU A 132 -10.41 -8.06 -2.37
CA LEU A 132 -9.80 -6.80 -1.94
C LEU A 132 -10.83 -5.77 -1.46
N VAL A 133 -11.97 -5.63 -2.17
CA VAL A 133 -13.04 -4.70 -1.80
C VAL A 133 -13.68 -5.10 -0.46
N GLU A 134 -13.97 -6.40 -0.27
CA GLU A 134 -14.52 -6.92 0.99
C GLU A 134 -13.52 -6.76 2.14
N MET A 135 -12.25 -7.06 1.93
CA MET A 135 -11.18 -6.90 2.94
C MET A 135 -10.96 -5.44 3.33
N CYS A 136 -11.10 -4.50 2.38
CA CYS A 136 -11.05 -3.06 2.66
C CYS A 136 -12.16 -2.58 3.61
N ARG A 137 -13.26 -3.35 3.80
CA ARG A 137 -14.28 -3.06 4.83
C ARG A 137 -13.74 -3.18 6.24
N GLY A 138 -12.59 -3.79 6.46
CA GLY A 138 -11.92 -3.84 7.76
C GLY A 138 -11.51 -2.45 8.30
N ILE A 139 -11.40 -1.42 7.45
CA ILE A 139 -11.04 -0.06 7.87
C ILE A 139 -12.28 0.84 7.90
N GLN A 140 -12.83 1.04 9.10
CA GLN A 140 -14.00 1.89 9.33
C GLN A 140 -13.65 3.36 9.63
N HIS A 141 -12.38 3.68 9.88
CA HIS A 141 -11.95 5.05 10.12
C HIS A 141 -12.11 5.88 8.84
N PRO A 142 -12.89 7.00 8.83
CA PRO A 142 -13.27 7.69 7.60
C PRO A 142 -12.09 8.12 6.72
N LEU A 143 -11.11 8.80 7.33
CA LEU A 143 -9.94 9.32 6.59
C LEU A 143 -9.08 8.20 6.00
N ARG A 144 -8.63 7.25 6.83
CA ARG A 144 -7.80 6.11 6.41
C ARG A 144 -8.51 5.21 5.42
N GLY A 145 -9.80 4.94 5.65
CA GLY A 145 -10.62 4.12 4.76
C GLY A 145 -10.80 4.77 3.39
N LEU A 146 -11.00 6.09 3.34
CA LEU A 146 -11.07 6.84 2.09
C LEU A 146 -9.76 6.74 1.29
N PHE A 147 -8.62 6.96 1.94
CA PHE A 147 -7.31 6.88 1.27
C PHE A 147 -6.94 5.46 0.86
N LEU A 148 -7.28 4.43 1.65
CA LEU A 148 -7.08 3.04 1.25
C LEU A 148 -7.94 2.67 0.04
N ARG A 149 -9.22 3.10 0.01
CA ARG A 149 -10.10 2.85 -1.14
C ARG A 149 -9.66 3.61 -2.38
N SER A 150 -9.20 4.85 -2.21
CA SER A 150 -8.58 5.63 -3.30
C SER A 150 -7.33 4.92 -3.84
N TYR A 151 -6.50 4.34 -2.97
CA TYR A 151 -5.36 3.53 -3.38
C TYR A 151 -5.77 2.33 -4.22
N LEU A 152 -6.74 1.54 -3.74
CA LEU A 152 -7.30 0.40 -4.47
C LEU A 152 -7.82 0.83 -5.86
N SER A 153 -8.62 1.89 -5.93
CA SER A 153 -9.14 2.41 -7.22
C SER A 153 -8.04 2.87 -8.17
N GLN A 154 -6.94 3.42 -7.65
CA GLN A 154 -5.81 3.84 -8.48
C GLN A 154 -5.01 2.65 -9.00
N ILE A 155 -4.74 1.65 -8.15
CA ILE A 155 -3.94 0.50 -8.52
C ILE A 155 -4.72 -0.49 -9.39
N SER A 156 -6.05 -0.52 -9.31
CA SER A 156 -6.88 -1.41 -10.12
C SER A 156 -7.36 -0.79 -11.44
N ARG A 157 -7.05 0.49 -11.73
CA ARG A 157 -7.65 1.25 -12.83
C ARG A 157 -7.48 0.57 -14.20
N ASP A 158 -6.29 0.04 -14.47
CA ASP A 158 -5.91 -0.67 -15.70
C ASP A 158 -6.28 -2.16 -15.69
N LYS A 159 -7.03 -2.63 -14.69
CA LYS A 159 -7.25 -4.06 -14.37
C LYS A 159 -8.72 -4.41 -14.18
N LEU A 160 -9.61 -3.47 -14.44
CA LEU A 160 -11.04 -3.70 -14.30
C LEU A 160 -11.52 -4.61 -15.44
N PRO A 161 -12.31 -5.65 -15.14
CA PRO A 161 -13.01 -6.43 -16.16
C PRO A 161 -13.91 -5.51 -16.98
N ASP A 162 -13.74 -5.56 -18.30
CA ASP A 162 -14.60 -4.86 -19.26
C ASP A 162 -14.79 -5.76 -20.48
N ILE A 163 -15.82 -5.51 -21.29
CA ILE A 163 -16.14 -6.30 -22.48
C ILE A 163 -14.98 -6.19 -23.48
N GLY A 164 -14.38 -7.31 -23.87
CA GLY A 164 -13.21 -7.37 -24.74
C GLY A 164 -11.88 -7.02 -24.06
N SER A 165 -11.85 -6.86 -22.74
CA SER A 165 -10.63 -6.66 -21.96
C SER A 165 -9.87 -7.98 -21.79
N GLU A 166 -8.54 -7.92 -21.60
CA GLU A 166 -7.74 -9.09 -21.24
C GLU A 166 -8.11 -9.70 -19.87
N TYR A 167 -8.93 -8.99 -19.10
CA TYR A 167 -9.46 -9.37 -17.79
C TYR A 167 -10.97 -9.71 -17.84
N GLU A 168 -11.54 -9.95 -19.01
CA GLU A 168 -12.92 -10.38 -19.17
C GLU A 168 -13.14 -11.75 -18.51
N GLY A 169 -13.90 -11.79 -17.40
CA GLY A 169 -14.17 -12.98 -16.57
C GLY A 169 -14.74 -12.68 -15.19
#